data_AF-A0A9E4K5E5-F1
#
_entry.id   AF-A0A9E4K5E5-F1
#
_cell.length_a   1.000
_cell.length_b   1.000
_cell.length_c   1.000
_cell.angle_alpha   90.00
_cell.angle_beta   90.00
_cell.angle_gamma   90.00
#
_symmetry.space_group_name_H-M   'P 1'
#
loop_
_entity.id
_entity.type
_entity.pdbx_description
1 polymer ?
#
loop_
_entity_poly.entity_id
_entity_poly.type
_entity_poly.pdbx_seq_one_letter_code
_entity_poly.pdbx_strand_id
1 'polypeptide(L)'
;MGYLVWTRELETGIEVIDGQHERIVDYINKLHDARLNNDLNAIGDIIAATVDYTMSHFSFEEALIEDAGYEFVRPHKKVHELFIRRVSEFQDRFKNGEDISAELHDLLARWLFNHIRNDDAAYVKAVKNNMLEIAADKEKQGGFAKSFRRLFSGK
;
A
#
# COMPACT_ATOMS: atom_id res chain seq x y z
N MET A 1 -14.53 1.05 -14.37
CA MET A 1 -13.85 2.02 -13.48
C MET A 1 -12.86 2.82 -14.31
N GLY A 2 -12.75 4.13 -14.07
CA GLY A 2 -11.79 5.00 -14.76
C GLY A 2 -10.43 5.05 -14.04
N TYR A 3 -9.57 5.96 -14.50
CA TYR A 3 -8.29 6.29 -13.87
C TYR A 3 -8.49 6.68 -12.39
N LEU A 4 -7.63 6.17 -11.52
CA LEU A 4 -7.64 6.46 -10.10
C LEU A 4 -6.89 7.76 -9.82
N VAL A 5 -7.50 8.62 -9.01
CA VAL A 5 -6.90 9.88 -8.57
C VAL A 5 -6.62 9.75 -7.08
N TRP A 6 -5.35 9.95 -6.70
CA TRP A 6 -4.98 10.05 -5.29
C TRP A 6 -5.60 11.30 -4.68
N THR A 7 -6.25 11.16 -3.53
CA THR A 7 -6.89 12.26 -2.83
C THR A 7 -6.55 12.20 -1.34
N ARG A 8 -6.74 13.33 -0.64
CA ARG A 8 -6.52 13.42 0.80
C ARG A 8 -7.32 12.42 1.62
N GLU A 9 -8.41 11.88 1.08
CA GLU A 9 -9.23 10.85 1.75
C GLU A 9 -8.53 9.49 1.82
N LEU A 10 -7.38 9.33 1.15
CA LEU A 10 -6.54 8.13 1.17
C LEU A 10 -5.26 8.33 1.99
N GLU A 11 -5.04 9.54 2.53
CA GLU A 11 -3.87 9.82 3.35
C GLU A 11 -4.08 9.25 4.77
N THR A 12 -3.20 8.34 5.17
CA THR A 12 -3.04 7.89 6.56
C THR A 12 -2.34 8.97 7.40
N GLY A 13 -1.63 9.89 6.74
CA GLY A 13 -0.75 10.89 7.33
C GLY A 13 0.52 10.27 7.91
N ILE A 14 0.93 9.11 7.39
CA ILE A 14 2.22 8.46 7.61
C ILE A 14 2.91 8.47 6.24
N GLU A 15 3.80 9.44 6.01
CA GLU A 15 4.33 9.77 4.67
C GLU A 15 4.89 8.56 3.90
N VAL A 16 5.57 7.64 4.58
CA VAL A 16 6.12 6.43 3.96
C VAL A 16 5.03 5.45 3.49
N ILE A 17 3.92 5.34 4.22
CA ILE A 17 2.77 4.51 3.84
C ILE A 17 2.02 5.18 2.69
N ASP A 18 1.76 6.49 2.80
CA ASP A 18 1.06 7.25 1.77
C ASP A 18 1.80 7.19 0.43
N GLY A 19 3.13 7.35 0.44
CA GLY A 19 3.97 7.21 -0.76
C GLY A 19 3.98 5.77 -1.33
N GLN A 20 3.80 4.74 -0.49
CA GLN A 20 3.63 3.37 -0.98
C GLN A 20 2.27 3.19 -1.65
N HIS A 21 1.19 3.71 -1.06
CA HIS A 21 -0.15 3.66 -1.63
C HIS A 21 -0.27 4.41 -2.96
N GLU A 22 0.32 5.61 -3.07
CA GLU A 22 0.39 6.36 -4.33
C GLU A 22 1.04 5.53 -5.44
N ARG A 23 2.11 4.81 -5.13
CA ARG A 23 2.77 3.92 -6.09
C ARG A 23 1.91 2.72 -6.48
N ILE A 24 1.09 2.19 -5.57
CA ILE A 24 0.10 1.15 -5.92
C ILE A 24 -0.96 1.71 -6.87
N VAL A 25 -1.45 2.92 -6.61
CA VAL A 25 -2.37 3.63 -7.52
C VAL A 25 -1.75 3.80 -8.91
N ASP A 26 -0.47 4.16 -9.01
CA ASP A 26 0.23 4.24 -10.29
C ASP A 26 0.26 2.92 -11.07
N TYR A 27 0.45 1.78 -10.38
CA TYR A 27 0.39 0.48 -11.05
C TYR A 27 -1.01 0.14 -11.55
N ILE A 28 -2.05 0.44 -10.78
CA ILE A 28 -3.45 0.23 -11.20
C ILE A 28 -3.77 1.09 -12.43
N ASN A 29 -3.29 2.33 -12.44
CA ASN A 29 -3.45 3.23 -13.58
C ASN A 29 -2.67 2.76 -14.82
N LYS A 30 -1.45 2.27 -14.66
CA LYS A 30 -0.70 1.65 -15.77
C LYS A 30 -1.44 0.44 -16.35
N LEU A 31 -2.08 -0.38 -15.50
CA LEU A 31 -2.92 -1.49 -15.97
C LEU A 31 -4.11 -0.98 -16.79
N HIS A 32 -4.71 0.15 -16.38
CA HIS A 32 -5.75 0.81 -17.17
C HIS A 32 -5.26 1.19 -18.58
N ASP A 33 -4.10 1.84 -18.65
CA ASP A 33 -3.53 2.34 -19.90
C ASP A 33 -3.11 1.20 -20.83
N ALA A 34 -2.44 0.17 -20.30
CA ALA A 34 -2.03 -1.01 -21.07
C ALA A 34 -3.25 -1.72 -21.69
N ARG A 35 -4.37 -1.77 -20.95
CA ARG A 35 -5.63 -2.31 -21.44
C ARG A 35 -6.23 -1.47 -22.57
N LEU A 36 -6.21 -0.14 -22.48
CA LEU A 36 -6.69 0.74 -23.56
C LEU A 36 -5.89 0.55 -24.87
N ASN A 37 -4.61 0.22 -24.74
CA ASN A 37 -3.71 -0.03 -25.87
C ASN A 37 -3.72 -1.50 -26.36
N ASN A 38 -4.46 -2.41 -25.70
CA ASN A 38 -4.43 -3.85 -25.95
C ASN A 38 -3.02 -4.47 -25.91
N ASP A 39 -2.14 -3.93 -25.06
CA ASP A 39 -0.76 -4.42 -24.92
C ASP A 39 -0.70 -5.54 -23.88
N LEU A 40 -0.83 -6.78 -24.36
CA LEU A 40 -0.83 -7.98 -23.50
C LEU A 40 0.50 -8.19 -22.76
N ASN A 41 1.64 -7.82 -23.37
CA ASN A 41 2.94 -7.95 -22.70
C ASN A 41 3.03 -6.97 -21.53
N ALA A 42 2.66 -5.70 -21.77
CA ALA A 42 2.62 -4.70 -20.72
C ALA A 42 1.63 -5.09 -19.61
N ILE A 43 0.46 -5.64 -19.93
CA ILE A 43 -0.49 -6.13 -18.92
C ILE A 43 0.19 -7.19 -18.04
N GLY A 44 0.85 -8.19 -18.63
CA GLY A 44 1.54 -9.24 -17.88
C GLY A 44 2.62 -8.70 -16.94
N ASP A 45 3.47 -7.81 -17.45
CA ASP A 45 4.55 -7.18 -16.68
C ASP A 45 4.00 -6.32 -15.53
N ILE A 46 2.94 -5.56 -15.78
CA ILE A 46 2.28 -4.72 -14.76
C ILE A 46 1.63 -5.58 -13.68
N ILE A 47 0.98 -6.70 -14.04
CA ILE A 47 0.41 -7.62 -13.05
C ILE A 47 1.51 -8.16 -12.14
N ALA A 48 2.62 -8.64 -12.71
CA ALA A 48 3.74 -9.15 -11.94
C ALA A 48 4.34 -8.07 -11.01
N ALA A 49 4.56 -6.85 -11.53
CA ALA A 49 5.07 -5.74 -10.74
C ALA A 49 4.12 -5.29 -9.63
N THR A 50 2.80 -5.33 -9.88
CA THR A 50 1.78 -5.00 -8.87
C THR A 50 1.79 -6.00 -7.72
N VAL A 51 1.89 -7.30 -8.03
CA VAL A 51 1.98 -8.37 -7.01
C VAL A 51 3.24 -8.21 -6.17
N ASP A 52 4.40 -8.09 -6.82
CA ASP A 52 5.69 -7.96 -6.12
C ASP A 52 5.70 -6.73 -5.20
N TYR A 53 5.24 -5.59 -5.71
CA TYR A 53 5.21 -4.35 -4.94
C TYR A 53 4.22 -4.42 -3.76
N THR A 54 3.02 -4.96 -3.96
CA THR A 54 2.03 -5.09 -2.88
C THR A 54 2.50 -6.03 -1.78
N MET A 55 3.19 -7.13 -2.11
CA MET A 55 3.83 -8.00 -1.10
C MET A 55 4.89 -7.26 -0.28
N SER A 56 5.72 -6.44 -0.94
CA SER A 56 6.74 -5.64 -0.24
C SER A 56 6.14 -4.58 0.67
N HIS A 57 5.05 -3.94 0.24
CA HIS A 57 4.29 -2.97 1.00
C HIS A 57 3.66 -3.61 2.25
N PHE A 58 2.94 -4.72 2.09
CA PHE A 58 2.35 -5.44 3.23
C PHE A 58 3.42 -5.90 4.22
N SER A 59 4.55 -6.42 3.75
CA SER A 59 5.64 -6.84 4.65
C SER A 59 6.18 -5.67 5.48
N PHE A 60 6.31 -4.49 4.86
CA PHE A 60 6.76 -3.27 5.54
C PHE A 60 5.72 -2.80 6.57
N GLU A 61 4.47 -2.71 6.16
CA GLU A 61 3.36 -2.27 7.00
C GLU A 61 3.16 -3.21 8.19
N GLU A 62 3.18 -4.52 7.96
CA GLU A 62 3.06 -5.54 8.99
C GLU A 62 4.14 -5.43 10.07
N ALA A 63 5.38 -5.20 9.66
CA ALA A 63 6.48 -4.95 10.58
C ALA A 63 6.25 -3.64 11.38
N LEU A 64 5.83 -2.59 10.69
CA LEU A 64 5.53 -1.29 11.29
C LEU A 64 4.43 -1.37 12.37
N ILE A 65 3.33 -2.06 12.09
CA ILE A 65 2.21 -2.19 13.02
C ILE A 65 2.52 -3.16 14.16
N GLU A 66 3.37 -4.16 13.94
CA GLU A 66 3.86 -5.09 14.96
C GLU A 66 4.79 -4.37 15.94
N ASP A 67 5.74 -3.58 15.44
CA ASP A 67 6.63 -2.74 16.26
C ASP A 67 5.86 -1.68 17.04
N ALA A 68 4.74 -1.18 16.50
CA ALA A 68 3.84 -0.25 17.18
C ALA A 68 2.93 -0.90 18.22
N GLY A 69 2.97 -2.23 18.38
CA GLY A 69 2.13 -2.95 19.32
C GLY A 69 0.64 -2.89 19.00
N TYR A 70 0.27 -2.79 17.72
CA TYR A 70 -1.13 -2.73 17.31
C TYR A 70 -1.87 -4.04 17.64
N GLU A 71 -3.04 -3.94 18.29
CA GLU A 71 -3.73 -5.13 18.84
C GLU A 71 -4.31 -6.06 17.76
N PHE A 72 -4.62 -5.53 16.57
CA PHE A 72 -5.24 -6.28 15.46
C PHE A 72 -4.26 -6.67 14.34
N VAL A 73 -2.96 -6.78 14.64
CA VAL A 73 -1.92 -7.22 13.67
C VAL A 73 -2.30 -8.54 12.99
N ARG A 74 -2.76 -9.53 13.77
CA ARG A 74 -3.11 -10.86 13.23
C ARG A 74 -4.27 -10.81 12.23
N PRO A 75 -5.43 -10.20 12.55
CA PRO A 75 -6.48 -9.95 11.56
C PRO A 75 -6.00 -9.18 10.32
N HIS A 76 -5.20 -8.14 10.49
CA HIS A 76 -4.70 -7.32 9.39
C HIS A 76 -3.81 -8.12 8.42
N LYS A 77 -2.82 -8.87 8.95
CA LYS A 77 -2.03 -9.87 8.19
C LYS A 77 -2.93 -10.84 7.43
N LYS A 78 -4.05 -11.27 8.01
CA LYS A 78 -4.96 -12.19 7.34
C LYS A 78 -5.68 -11.57 6.14
N VAL A 79 -6.02 -10.29 6.22
CA VAL A 79 -6.61 -9.54 5.10
C VAL A 79 -5.61 -9.48 3.93
N HIS A 80 -4.33 -9.19 4.21
CA HIS A 80 -3.25 -9.20 3.20
C HIS A 80 -3.08 -10.57 2.55
N GLU A 81 -2.97 -11.65 3.35
CA GLU A 81 -2.81 -13.01 2.83
C GLU A 81 -3.94 -13.40 1.86
N LEU A 82 -5.19 -13.05 2.20
CA LEU A 82 -6.35 -13.35 1.35
C LEU A 82 -6.32 -12.56 0.05
N PHE A 83 -5.90 -11.29 0.11
CA PHE A 83 -5.76 -10.47 -1.08
C PHE A 83 -4.66 -10.98 -2.01
N ILE A 84 -3.47 -11.29 -1.48
CA ILE A 84 -2.36 -11.86 -2.28
C ILE A 84 -2.77 -13.15 -2.97
N ARG A 85 -3.48 -14.04 -2.27
CA ARG A 85 -4.03 -15.26 -2.87
C ARG A 85 -4.96 -14.93 -4.03
N ARG A 86 -5.88 -13.99 -3.83
CA ARG A 86 -6.83 -13.57 -4.86
C ARG A 86 -6.10 -13.02 -6.09
N VAL A 87 -5.13 -12.12 -5.93
CA VAL A 87 -4.37 -11.56 -7.06
C VAL A 87 -3.54 -12.63 -7.76
N SER A 88 -3.00 -13.61 -7.03
CA SER A 88 -2.27 -14.74 -7.63
C SER A 88 -3.18 -15.58 -8.56
N GLU A 89 -4.44 -15.82 -8.17
CA GLU A 89 -5.42 -16.50 -9.04
C GLU A 89 -5.66 -15.72 -10.35
N PHE A 90 -5.69 -14.38 -10.29
CA PHE A 90 -5.79 -13.55 -11.49
C PHE A 90 -4.55 -13.66 -12.38
N GLN A 91 -3.37 -13.68 -11.79
CA GLN A 91 -2.12 -13.85 -12.53
C GLN A 91 -2.09 -15.20 -13.27
N ASP A 92 -2.54 -16.27 -12.63
CA ASP A 92 -2.57 -17.60 -13.25
C ASP A 92 -3.62 -17.69 -14.37
N ARG A 93 -4.81 -17.10 -14.19
CA ARG A 93 -5.81 -16.98 -15.25
C ARG A 93 -5.26 -16.21 -16.47
N PHE A 94 -4.56 -15.11 -16.23
CA PHE A 94 -3.91 -14.34 -17.29
C PHE A 94 -2.85 -15.17 -18.04
N LYS A 95 -1.99 -15.91 -17.32
CA LYS A 95 -1.00 -16.82 -17.93
C LYS A 95 -1.64 -17.92 -18.78
N ASN A 96 -2.87 -18.33 -18.45
CA ASN A 96 -3.65 -19.30 -19.22
C ASN A 96 -4.38 -18.69 -20.43
N GLY A 97 -4.19 -17.39 -20.70
CA GLY A 97 -4.75 -16.70 -21.85
C GLY A 97 -6.12 -16.06 -21.63
N GLU A 98 -6.61 -16.00 -20.38
CA GLU A 98 -7.84 -15.27 -20.08
C GLU A 98 -7.59 -13.75 -20.07
N ASP A 99 -8.50 -12.98 -20.70
CA ASP A 99 -8.54 -11.54 -20.50
C ASP A 99 -9.21 -11.22 -19.17
N ILE A 100 -8.37 -10.97 -18.16
CA ILE A 100 -8.79 -10.62 -16.80
C ILE A 100 -8.57 -9.13 -16.49
N SER A 101 -8.09 -8.35 -17.46
CA SER A 101 -7.52 -7.01 -17.23
C SER A 101 -8.52 -6.04 -16.59
N ALA A 102 -9.76 -6.01 -17.09
CA ALA A 102 -10.82 -5.16 -16.57
C ALA A 102 -11.32 -5.62 -15.18
N GLU A 103 -11.48 -6.93 -14.98
CA GLU A 103 -11.89 -7.52 -13.70
C GLU A 103 -10.84 -7.27 -12.61
N LEU A 104 -9.56 -7.45 -12.95
CA LEU A 104 -8.45 -7.21 -12.04
C LEU A 104 -8.30 -5.73 -11.68
N HIS A 105 -8.37 -4.82 -12.66
CA HIS A 105 -8.33 -3.38 -12.37
C HIS A 105 -9.41 -2.99 -11.36
N ASP A 106 -10.64 -3.49 -11.55
CA ASP A 106 -11.77 -3.17 -10.69
C ASP A 106 -11.62 -3.79 -9.28
N LEU A 107 -11.09 -5.02 -9.20
CA LEU A 107 -10.72 -5.65 -7.93
C LEU A 107 -9.68 -4.82 -7.18
N LEU A 108 -8.55 -4.48 -7.82
CA LEU A 108 -7.44 -3.75 -7.20
C LEU A 108 -7.90 -2.38 -6.71
N ALA A 109 -8.62 -1.63 -7.56
CA ALA A 109 -9.17 -0.32 -7.22
C ALA A 109 -10.10 -0.40 -6.01
N ARG A 110 -11.11 -1.29 -6.04
CA ARG A 110 -12.08 -1.38 -4.94
C ARG A 110 -11.43 -1.87 -3.65
N TRP A 111 -10.50 -2.82 -3.73
CA TRP A 111 -9.82 -3.34 -2.56
C TRP A 111 -8.94 -2.25 -1.90
N LEU A 112 -8.08 -1.58 -2.68
CA LEU A 112 -7.16 -0.57 -2.14
C LEU A 112 -7.91 0.56 -1.42
N PHE A 113 -8.96 1.11 -2.04
CA PHE A 113 -9.74 2.19 -1.43
C PHE A 113 -10.41 1.78 -0.11
N ASN A 114 -10.98 0.56 -0.08
CA ASN A 114 -11.64 0.08 1.13
C ASN A 114 -10.63 -0.29 2.22
N HIS A 115 -9.49 -0.86 1.84
CA HIS A 115 -8.45 -1.26 2.77
C HIS A 115 -7.85 -0.06 3.48
N ILE A 116 -7.39 0.94 2.71
CA ILE A 116 -6.83 2.19 3.26
C ILE A 116 -7.78 2.87 4.24
N ARG A 117 -9.06 2.98 3.86
CA ARG A 117 -10.05 3.73 4.66
C ARG A 117 -10.49 3.02 5.93
N ASN A 118 -10.42 1.70 5.96
CA ASN A 118 -10.96 0.92 7.07
C ASN A 118 -9.86 0.25 7.87
N ASP A 119 -9.02 -0.54 7.21
CA ASP A 119 -7.97 -1.33 7.86
C ASP A 119 -6.75 -0.45 8.19
N ASP A 120 -6.23 0.31 7.23
CA ASP A 120 -4.97 1.04 7.44
C ASP A 120 -5.17 2.23 8.38
N ALA A 121 -6.28 2.94 8.18
CA ALA A 121 -6.72 4.00 9.09
C ALA A 121 -6.82 3.53 10.55
N ALA A 122 -7.12 2.26 10.80
CA ALA A 122 -7.31 1.73 12.15
C ALA A 122 -6.01 1.61 12.96
N TYR A 123 -4.86 1.40 12.32
CA TYR A 123 -3.57 1.33 13.04
C TYR A 123 -2.87 2.69 13.17
N VAL A 124 -3.29 3.71 12.41
CA VAL A 124 -2.58 5.01 12.32
C VAL A 124 -2.26 5.60 13.69
N LYS A 125 -3.23 5.53 14.63
CA LYS A 125 -3.03 6.05 15.99
C LYS A 125 -1.93 5.31 16.75
N ALA A 126 -1.90 3.97 16.66
CA ALA A 126 -0.88 3.16 17.34
C ALA A 126 0.51 3.47 16.79
N VAL A 127 0.65 3.51 15.46
CA VAL A 127 1.93 3.84 14.81
C VAL A 127 2.41 5.24 15.15
N LYS A 128 1.53 6.26 15.06
CA LYS A 128 1.91 7.64 15.39
C LYS A 128 2.33 7.80 16.85
N ASN A 129 1.66 7.12 17.79
CA ASN A 129 2.06 7.13 19.19
C ASN A 129 3.46 6.51 19.38
N ASN A 130 3.71 5.34 18.79
CA ASN A 130 5.02 4.70 18.85
C ASN A 130 6.14 5.60 18.27
N MET A 131 5.87 6.26 17.14
CA MET A 131 6.83 7.21 16.54
C MET A 131 7.17 8.38 17.47
N LEU A 132 6.17 8.93 18.18
CA LEU A 132 6.37 10.02 19.14
C LEU A 132 7.16 9.56 20.37
N GLU A 133 6.90 8.35 20.87
CA GLU A 133 7.65 7.75 21.98
C GLU A 133 9.12 7.55 21.61
N ILE A 134 9.39 6.98 20.43
CA ILE A 134 10.75 6.82 19.90
C ILE A 134 11.46 8.17 19.74
N ALA A 135 10.76 9.20 19.26
CA ALA A 135 11.33 10.54 19.11
C ALA A 135 11.69 11.15 20.48
N ALA A 136 10.78 11.07 21.46
CA ALA A 136 11.00 11.57 22.81
C ALA A 136 12.17 10.85 23.50
N ASP A 137 12.30 9.55 23.32
CA ASP A 137 13.40 8.78 23.91
C ASP A 137 14.75 9.08 23.25
N LYS A 138 14.78 9.33 21.93
CA LYS A 138 15.99 9.81 21.23
C LYS A 138 16.40 11.22 21.66
N GLU A 139 15.43 12.11 21.93
CA GLU A 139 15.70 13.44 22.46
C GLU A 139 16.33 13.36 23.87
N LYS A 140 15.79 12.50 24.74
CA LYS A 140 16.35 12.25 26.08
C LYS A 140 17.76 11.64 26.03
N GLN A 141 18.07 10.85 24.99
CA GLN A 141 19.38 10.22 24.79
C GLN A 141 20.42 11.12 24.08
N GLY A 142 20.10 12.38 23.79
CA GLY A 142 21.07 13.39 23.32
C GLY A 142 21.48 13.31 21.84
N GLY A 143 20.73 12.58 21.00
CA GLY A 143 21.07 12.34 19.59
C GLY A 143 20.49 13.36 18.59
N PHE A 144 21.28 14.36 18.22
CA PHE A 144 21.16 15.20 17.00
C PHE A 144 19.85 16.01 16.78
N ALA A 145 19.72 17.11 17.54
CA ALA A 145 18.68 18.13 17.42
C ALA A 145 18.67 18.98 16.11
N LYS A 146 19.22 18.49 14.98
CA LYS A 146 19.27 19.27 13.72
C LYS A 146 18.74 18.56 12.47
N SER A 147 18.76 17.21 12.41
CA SER A 147 18.35 16.51 11.17
C SER A 147 16.85 16.19 11.12
N PHE A 148 16.21 15.95 12.27
CA PHE A 148 14.79 15.59 12.36
C PHE A 148 13.84 16.76 12.00
N ARG A 149 14.23 18.00 12.31
CA ARG A 149 13.43 19.20 11.97
C ARG A 149 13.19 19.37 10.47
N ARG A 150 14.01 18.73 9.62
CA ARG A 150 13.91 18.81 8.16
C ARG A 150 12.96 17.75 7.56
N LEU A 151 12.68 16.67 8.29
CA LEU A 151 11.66 15.68 7.94
C LEU A 151 10.24 16.14 8.34
N PHE A 152 10.13 16.95 9.40
CA PHE A 152 8.84 17.44 9.92
C PHE A 152 8.55 18.91 9.57
N SER A 153 9.36 19.54 8.72
CA SER A 153 9.12 20.90 8.21
C SER A 153 9.05 20.87 6.68
N GLY A 154 8.15 20.06 6.13
CA GLY A 154 7.60 20.30 4.80
C GLY A 154 6.71 21.53 4.86
N LYS A 155 6.96 22.49 3.96
CA LYS A 155 6.06 23.63 3.70
C LYS A 155 4.77 23.16 3.04
#